data_AF-A0A3D5PA23-F1
#
_entry.id   AF-A0A3D5PA23-F1
#
_cell.length_a   1.000
_cell.length_b   1.000
_cell.length_c   1.000
_cell.angle_alpha   90.00
_cell.angle_beta   90.00
_cell.angle_gamma   90.00
#
_symmetry.space_group_name_H-M   'P 1'
#
loop_
_entity.id
_entity.type
_entity.pdbx_description
1 polymer ?
#
loop_
_entity_poly.entity_id
_entity_poly.type
_entity_poly.pdbx_seq_one_letter_code
_entity_poly.pdbx_strand_id
1 'polypeptide(L)' 'MTQNKSVLKWVGEMKELVRPDKVLWIDGSEQQLETLRAEACKSGELIKLNQEKMPGCYLHRTAVNDVARVEGRTFI' A
#
# COMPACT_ATOMS: atom_id res chain seq x y z
N MET A 1 4.17 -10.36 -15.09
CA MET A 1 2.88 -9.73 -15.47
C MET A 1 1.90 -10.85 -15.84
N THR A 2 0.65 -10.78 -15.38
CA THR A 2 -0.35 -11.82 -15.69
C THR A 2 -0.74 -11.81 -17.18
N GLN A 3 -1.20 -12.95 -17.68
CA GLN A 3 -1.80 -13.08 -19.03
C GLN A 3 -3.34 -13.06 -19.00
N ASN A 4 -3.95 -12.91 -17.81
CA ASN A 4 -5.39 -12.89 -17.68
C ASN A 4 -5.98 -11.63 -18.33
N LYS A 5 -6.67 -11.82 -19.46
CA LYS A 5 -7.25 -10.73 -20.25
C LYS A 5 -8.25 -9.88 -19.47
N SER A 6 -9.05 -10.49 -18.59
CA SER A 6 -10.05 -9.76 -17.79
C SER A 6 -9.38 -8.81 -16.79
N VAL A 7 -8.32 -9.27 -16.12
CA VAL A 7 -7.54 -8.44 -15.19
C VAL A 7 -6.86 -7.29 -15.93
N LEU A 8 -6.24 -7.57 -17.08
CA LEU A 8 -5.55 -6.56 -17.87
C LEU A 8 -6.50 -5.49 -18.40
N LYS A 9 -7.70 -5.89 -18.86
CA LYS A 9 -8.74 -4.96 -19.30
C LYS A 9 -9.16 -4.03 -18.17
N TRP A 10 -9.49 -4.59 -17.00
CA TRP A 10 -9.90 -3.80 -15.84
C TRP A 10 -8.81 -2.83 -15.37
N VAL A 11 -7.55 -3.26 -15.31
CA VAL A 11 -6.43 -2.36 -14.97
C VAL A 11 -6.32 -1.21 -15.98
N GLY A 12 -6.58 -1.47 -17.27
CA GLY A 12 -6.66 -0.42 -18.30
C GLY A 12 -7.74 0.61 -18.01
N GLU A 13 -8.96 0.16 -17.74
CA GLU A 13 -10.11 1.03 -17.40
C GLU A 13 -9.81 1.88 -16.15
N MET A 14 -9.18 1.30 -15.12
CA MET A 14 -8.83 2.03 -13.90
C MET A 14 -7.73 3.08 -14.14
N LYS A 15 -6.73 2.78 -14.96
CA LYS A 15 -5.69 3.76 -15.33
C LYS A 15 -6.27 4.99 -16.01
N GLU A 16 -7.23 4.80 -16.91
CA GLU A 16 -7.91 5.90 -17.60
C GLU A 16 -8.73 6.77 -16.64
N LEU A 17 -9.38 6.13 -15.66
CA LEU A 17 -10.20 6.80 -14.65
C LEU A 17 -9.37 7.61 -13.64
N VAL A 18 -8.36 6.99 -13.01
CA VAL A 18 -7.63 7.59 -11.87
C VAL A 18 -6.31 8.24 -12.25
N ARG A 19 -5.82 8.03 -13.48
CA ARG A 19 -4.63 8.66 -14.07
C ARG A 19 -3.40 8.68 -13.14
N PRO A 20 -2.92 7.51 -12.68
CA PRO A 20 -1.82 7.46 -11.75
C PRO A 20 -0.49 7.81 -12.43
N ASP A 21 0.47 8.36 -11.68
CA ASP A 21 1.83 8.62 -12.17
C ASP A 21 2.57 7.32 -12.53
N LYS A 22 2.32 6.25 -11.78
CA LYS A 22 2.96 4.94 -11.96
C LYS A 22 2.00 3.81 -11.58
N VAL A 23 2.13 2.67 -12.27
CA VAL A 23 1.49 1.41 -11.89
C VAL A 23 2.56 0.37 -11.59
N LEU A 24 2.54 -0.17 -10.38
CA LEU A 24 3.45 -1.21 -9.90
C LEU A 24 2.65 -2.50 -9.64
N TRP A 25 3.16 -3.63 -10.15
CA TRP A 25 2.62 -4.95 -9.80
C TRP A 25 3.33 -5.46 -8.55
N ILE A 26 2.54 -5.79 -7.51
CA ILE A 26 3.07 -6.36 -6.27
C ILE A 26 3.35 -7.84 -6.49
N ASP A 27 4.61 -8.25 -6.35
CA ASP A 27 5.08 -9.63 -6.51
C ASP A 27 5.26 -10.36 -5.17
N GLY A 28 5.26 -9.62 -4.06
CA GLY A 28 5.40 -10.17 -2.70
C GLY A 28 6.82 -10.56 -2.33
N SER A 29 7.82 -10.18 -3.14
CA SER A 29 9.23 -10.42 -2.81
C SER A 29 9.69 -9.56 -1.63
N GLU A 30 10.65 -10.08 -0.86
CA GLU A 30 11.25 -9.34 0.26
C GLU A 30 11.90 -8.03 -0.20
N GLN A 31 12.54 -8.04 -1.37
CA GLN A 31 13.16 -6.85 -1.95
C GLN A 31 12.12 -5.75 -2.23
N GLN A 32 10.97 -6.13 -2.78
CA GLN A 32 9.88 -5.18 -3.03
C GLN A 32 9.29 -4.66 -1.71
N LEU A 33 9.11 -5.53 -0.73
CA LEU A 33 8.62 -5.17 0.60
C LEU A 33 9.55 -4.15 1.29
N GLU A 34 10.86 -4.38 1.28
CA GLU A 34 11.84 -3.47 1.87
C GLU A 34 11.91 -2.13 1.12
N THR A 35 11.75 -2.14 -0.21
CA THR A 35 11.68 -0.90 -1.01
C THR A 35 10.48 -0.05 -0.58
N LEU A 36 9.30 -0.65 -0.47
CA LEU A 36 8.08 0.05 -0.04
C LEU A 36 8.18 0.56 1.41
N ARG A 37 8.75 -0.24 2.32
CA ARG A 37 9.00 0.19 3.71
C ARG A 37 9.96 1.37 3.78
N ALA A 38 11.02 1.35 2.97
CA ALA A 38 11.99 2.44 2.91
C ALA A 38 11.34 3.74 2.38
N GLU A 39 10.50 3.64 1.34
CA GLU A 39 9.72 4.77 0.81
C GLU A 39 8.77 5.34 1.87
N ALA A 40 8.01 4.49 2.56
CA ALA A 40 7.06 4.92 3.60
C ALA A 40 7.75 5.46 4.87
N CYS A 41 8.97 5.01 5.19
CA CYS A 41 9.77 5.62 6.25
C CYS A 41 10.30 7.00 5.83
N LYS A 42 10.66 7.15 4.55
CA LYS A 42 11.13 8.43 4.00
C LYS A 42 10.02 9.48 3.93
N SER A 43 8.78 9.08 3.63
CA SER A 43 7.61 9.96 3.67
C SER A 43 7.17 10.34 5.09
N GLY A 44 7.59 9.58 6.10
CA GLY A 44 7.21 9.76 7.50
C GLY A 44 5.91 9.05 7.89
N GLU A 45 5.32 8.28 6.98
CA GLU A 45 4.14 7.45 7.27
C GLU A 45 4.50 6.31 8.23
N LEU A 46 5.65 5.67 8.02
CA LEU A 46 6.16 4.62 8.90
C LEU A 46 7.34 5.08 9.73
N ILE A 47 7.37 4.62 10.98
CA ILE A 47 8.50 4.77 11.90
C ILE A 47 9.08 3.40 12.16
N LYS A 48 10.33 3.16 11.71
CA LYS A 48 11.06 1.93 12.03
C LYS A 48 11.33 1.89 13.54
N LEU A 49 10.92 0.81 14.19
CA LEU A 49 11.09 0.66 15.65
C LEU A 49 12.52 0.22 16.00
N ASN A 50 12.84 0.19 17.29
CA ASN A 50 14.13 -0.30 17.77
C ASN A 50 14.33 -1.76 17.34
N GLN A 51 15.33 -2.04 16.49
CA GLN A 51 15.55 -3.36 15.89
C GLN A 51 16.23 -4.37 16.82
N GLU A 52 16.86 -3.93 17.91
CA GLU A 52 17.39 -4.84 18.93
C GLU A 52 16.26 -5.45 19.76
N LYS A 53 15.19 -4.68 20.01
CA LYS A 53 14.03 -5.10 20.81
C LYS A 53 12.89 -5.64 19.96
N MET A 54 12.68 -5.07 18.78
CA MET A 54 11.54 -5.30 17.89
C MET A 54 12.00 -5.36 16.42
N PRO A 55 12.75 -6.42 16.04
CA PRO A 55 13.26 -6.58 14.69
C PRO A 55 12.10 -6.69 13.67
N GLY A 56 12.23 -5.98 12.55
CA GLY A 56 11.24 -5.96 11.47
C GLY A 56 9.96 -5.18 11.78
N CYS A 57 9.84 -4.55 12.96
CA CYS A 57 8.63 -3.84 13.35
C CYS A 57 8.64 -2.36 12.96
N TYR A 58 7.46 -1.86 12.61
CA TYR A 58 7.20 -0.48 12.22
C TYR A 58 5.94 0.04 12.93
N LEU A 59 5.89 1.35 13.18
CA LEU A 59 4.72 2.06 13.72
C LEU A 59 4.18 3.03 12.68
N HIS A 60 2.89 2.96 12.42
CA HIS A 60 2.12 3.99 11.71
C HIS A 60 1.17 4.66 12.70
N ARG A 61 0.94 5.98 12.54
CA ARG A 61 -0.13 6.69 13.23
C ARG A 61 -1.05 7.30 12.18
N THR A 62 -2.29 6.86 12.14
CA THR A 62 -3.28 7.36 11.19
C THR A 62 -3.74 8.77 11.56
N ALA A 63 -4.48 9.40 10.66
CA ALA A 63 -5.17 10.64 10.96
C ALA A 63 -6.24 10.41 12.04
N VAL A 64 -6.44 11.40 12.92
CA VAL A 64 -7.37 11.30 14.07
C VAL A 64 -8.82 11.01 13.68
N ASN A 65 -9.19 11.27 12.44
CA ASN A 65 -10.53 11.06 11.87
C ASN A 65 -10.67 9.76 11.06
N ASP A 66 -9.60 8.96 10.95
CA ASP A 66 -9.61 7.67 10.24
C ASP A 66 -8.91 6.60 11.09
N VAL A 67 -9.63 6.15 12.12
CA VAL A 67 -9.12 5.26 13.18
C VAL A 67 -9.93 3.97 13.31
N ALA A 68 -11.08 3.89 12.63
CA ALA A 68 -12.02 2.78 12.73
C ALA A 68 -12.90 2.71 11.48
N ARG A 69 -13.57 1.57 11.29
CA ARG A 69 -14.53 1.38 10.20
C ARG A 69 -15.69 2.38 10.32
N VAL A 70 -16.19 2.86 9.18
CA VAL A 70 -17.33 3.79 9.10
C VAL A 70 -18.57 3.05 8.59
N GLU A 71 -19.28 2.36 9.49
CA GLU A 71 -20.40 1.47 9.12
C GLU A 71 -21.53 2.21 8.36
N GLY A 72 -21.77 3.49 8.67
CA GLY A 72 -22.76 4.32 7.96
C GLY A 72 -22.39 4.71 6.52
N ARG A 73 -21.18 4.36 6.05
CA ARG A 73 -20.74 4.53 4.65
C ARG A 73 -20.33 3.21 3.99
N THR A 74 -20.68 2.08 4.61
CA THR A 74 -20.46 0.75 4.05
C THR A 74 -21.78 0.24 3.45
N PHE A 75 -21.74 -0.15 2.17
CA PHE A 75 -22.90 -0.63 1.43
C PHE A 75 -22.74 -2.12 1.13
N ILE A 76 -23.86 -2.85 1.09
CA ILE A 76 -23.94 -4.24 0.62
C ILE A 76 -24.17 -4.23 -0.89
#